data_AF-A0A2I2EZF4-F1
#
_entry.id   AF-A0A2I2EZF4-F1
#
_cell.length_a   1.000
_cell.length_b   1.000
_cell.length_c   1.000
_cell.angle_alpha   90.00
_cell.angle_beta   90.00
_cell.angle_gamma   90.00
#
_symmetry.space_group_name_H-M   'P 1'
#
loop_
_entity.id
_entity.type
_entity.pdbx_description
1 polymer ?
#
loop_
_entity_poly.entity_id
_entity_poly.type
_entity_poly.pdbx_seq_one_letter_code
_entity_poly.pdbx_strand_id
1 'polypeptide(L)'
;MPEGTKVSPRGSVERVSPKKTDISHVEQSLPPTEDLKKDQTDYSRVDREIAEYTARGEVEIDDATSRRLRRMIDSRVLVIMICTYFLQALDKGTMSFASIMGIVDDTKLVGQQYSWLTTCIYIAVLIVEYPTNWIIQRVPIAKYLGINIVLWGAVLALHSVCKSFTGLVVVRTFLGIFEAVCQPTFIVLSSMWYTRGEQASTVTYWYMMNGAQQIVGGLLAYCFSLIGHHRVLKSWQALFLTYGCASVLWGLFVIWWMPDSPMRAKCFSEEDKHLMVERVRANQTGLQNRKFRAYQFWEAVRDPQMYCYCAIQVFTTLPTSGLGAFANIIIKGFDFTELQTQLLAMVLGFYIIIVLLTSAWLVKRYNQNLLVMLGFIIPSYVGTIVLMTVEKKGLDTKVGLLISYYITLSFWSAQNLCLSMVSRNIGGATKKSVVVAATFVSWAVGNAIGPQVFLTHDAPRYFIAFGVHLGCYTAMTIAVIFLRFYLKMQNKKKDQIAREAGLEDSSLSHAFEDRTDQENIHFRYIY
;
A
#
# COMPACT_ATOMS: atom_id res chain seq x y z
N MET A 1 18.51 95.63 15.02
CA MET A 1 19.03 95.39 16.38
C MET A 1 18.12 94.38 17.05
N PRO A 2 18.65 93.35 17.72
CA PRO A 2 20.00 92.77 17.63
C PRO A 2 19.89 91.22 17.47
N GLU A 3 20.90 90.37 17.30
CA GLU A 3 22.35 90.37 17.04
C GLU A 3 22.68 88.89 16.76
N GLY A 4 23.58 88.55 15.82
CA GLY A 4 24.94 88.09 16.15
C GLY A 4 24.96 86.64 16.71
N THR A 5 25.72 85.67 16.21
CA THR A 5 27.16 85.74 15.96
C THR A 5 27.69 84.49 15.22
N LYS A 6 28.81 84.73 14.54
CA LYS A 6 29.71 83.95 13.66
C LYS A 6 30.41 82.68 14.25
N VAL A 7 30.58 81.66 13.37
CA VAL A 7 31.84 81.01 12.88
C VAL A 7 32.69 80.00 13.72
N SER A 8 32.81 78.76 13.17
CA SER A 8 33.99 77.80 13.06
C SER A 8 34.46 76.98 14.29
N PRO A 9 35.21 75.83 14.19
CA PRO A 9 35.76 75.08 13.02
C PRO A 9 35.45 73.56 12.99
N ARG A 10 35.87 72.92 11.88
CA ARG A 10 36.05 71.46 11.69
C ARG A 10 36.62 70.75 12.92
N GLY A 11 35.98 69.65 13.31
CA GLY A 11 36.48 68.64 14.23
C GLY A 11 35.96 67.26 13.82
N SER A 12 36.88 66.33 13.59
CA SER A 12 36.70 64.95 13.15
C SER A 12 35.87 64.11 14.13
N VAL A 13 34.84 63.42 13.64
CA VAL A 13 34.09 62.42 14.41
C VAL A 13 34.78 61.06 14.27
N GLU A 14 35.35 60.59 15.39
CA GLU A 14 35.80 59.21 15.63
C GLU A 14 34.65 58.22 15.34
N ARG A 15 34.91 57.26 14.43
CA ARG A 15 34.10 56.04 14.30
C ARG A 15 34.69 54.97 15.20
N VAL A 16 33.89 54.55 16.18
CA VAL A 16 34.13 53.34 16.98
C VAL A 16 34.16 52.12 16.05
N SER A 17 35.24 51.35 16.16
CA SER A 17 35.50 50.14 15.38
C SER A 17 34.75 48.94 15.94
N PRO A 18 34.00 48.15 15.14
CA PRO A 18 33.66 46.80 15.53
C PRO A 18 34.79 45.82 15.18
N LYS A 19 35.12 44.99 16.16
CA LYS A 19 36.07 43.88 16.16
C LYS A 19 36.06 43.05 14.86
N LYS A 20 37.24 42.86 14.28
CA LYS A 20 37.55 41.80 13.32
C LYS A 20 37.34 40.44 13.98
N THR A 21 36.57 39.57 13.34
CA THR A 21 36.71 38.11 13.49
C THR A 21 36.64 37.53 12.08
N ASP A 22 37.70 36.79 11.76
CA ASP A 22 38.08 36.15 10.49
C ASP A 22 36.95 35.78 9.51
N ILE A 23 37.04 36.32 8.29
CA ILE A 23 36.30 35.85 7.10
C ILE A 23 37.29 35.26 6.06
N SER A 24 38.49 34.86 6.48
CA SER A 24 39.53 34.35 5.57
C SER A 24 39.40 32.86 5.24
N HIS A 25 38.37 32.16 5.76
CA HIS A 25 38.23 30.70 5.59
C HIS A 25 37.02 30.24 4.77
N VAL A 26 36.27 31.15 4.13
CA VAL A 26 35.06 30.81 3.36
C VAL A 26 35.21 31.04 1.85
N GLU A 27 36.34 31.60 1.38
CA GLU A 27 36.55 31.93 -0.05
C GLU A 27 37.34 30.89 -0.86
N GLN A 28 37.62 29.70 -0.32
CA GLN A 28 38.48 28.71 -0.98
C GLN A 28 37.78 27.41 -1.41
N SER A 29 36.51 27.47 -1.81
CA SER A 29 35.80 26.29 -2.36
C SER A 29 34.81 26.59 -3.50
N LEU A 30 35.04 27.67 -4.26
CA LEU A 30 34.40 27.90 -5.55
C LEU A 30 35.48 27.83 -6.65
N PRO A 31 35.39 26.93 -7.63
CA PRO A 31 36.25 27.01 -8.81
C PRO A 31 35.86 28.24 -9.65
N PRO A 32 36.81 28.83 -10.41
CA PRO A 32 36.56 30.03 -11.20
C PRO A 32 35.55 29.77 -12.30
N THR A 33 34.70 30.78 -12.54
CA THR A 33 33.77 30.90 -13.66
C THR A 33 34.52 30.98 -14.99
N GLU A 34 34.95 29.84 -15.55
CA GLU A 34 35.33 29.77 -16.98
C GLU A 34 35.33 28.35 -17.60
N ASP A 35 34.53 27.41 -17.10
CA ASP A 35 34.30 26.10 -17.75
C ASP A 35 32.81 25.81 -17.97
N LEU A 36 32.13 26.68 -18.74
CA LEU A 36 30.87 26.33 -19.41
C LEU A 36 31.17 25.60 -20.72
N LYS A 37 31.75 24.40 -20.63
CA LYS A 37 31.84 23.47 -21.75
C LYS A 37 31.08 22.20 -21.42
N LYS A 38 29.91 22.08 -22.06
CA LYS A 38 29.05 20.88 -22.15
C LYS A 38 28.75 20.23 -20.80
N ASP A 39 27.60 20.58 -20.26
CA ASP A 39 26.85 19.70 -19.36
C ASP A 39 26.46 18.43 -20.15
N GLN A 40 27.44 17.54 -20.35
CA GLN A 40 27.17 16.17 -20.76
C GLN A 40 26.47 15.54 -19.58
N THR A 41 25.16 15.38 -19.73
CA THR A 41 24.36 14.49 -18.90
C THR A 41 25.16 13.21 -18.66
N ASP A 42 25.43 12.86 -17.41
CA ASP A 42 26.21 11.66 -17.08
C ASP A 42 25.40 10.41 -17.45
N TYR A 43 25.52 9.98 -18.71
CA TYR A 43 24.85 8.81 -19.30
C TYR A 43 25.30 7.47 -18.68
N SER A 44 26.26 7.47 -17.74
CA SER A 44 26.72 6.26 -17.06
C SER A 44 25.67 5.64 -16.12
N ARG A 45 24.59 6.38 -15.81
CA ARG A 45 23.50 5.94 -14.91
C ARG A 45 22.12 5.89 -15.57
N VAL A 46 22.04 6.20 -16.86
CA VAL A 46 20.87 5.96 -17.69
C VAL A 46 21.08 4.58 -18.30
N ASP A 47 20.09 3.68 -18.21
CA ASP A 47 20.17 2.42 -18.96
C ASP A 47 20.55 2.77 -20.41
N ARG A 48 21.61 2.15 -20.95
CA ARG A 48 22.11 2.41 -22.31
C ARG A 48 20.98 2.43 -23.34
N GLU A 49 19.94 1.64 -23.09
CA GLU A 49 18.71 1.56 -23.86
C GLU A 49 17.93 2.90 -23.83
N ILE A 50 17.72 3.56 -22.68
CA ILE A 50 16.94 4.82 -22.55
C ILE A 50 17.63 5.97 -23.30
N ALA A 51 18.97 6.00 -23.30
CA ALA A 51 19.75 7.03 -23.98
C ALA A 51 19.60 7.01 -25.52
N GLU A 52 19.32 5.83 -26.09
CA GLU A 52 19.14 5.66 -27.53
C GLU A 52 17.76 6.17 -28.01
N TYR A 53 16.76 6.12 -27.13
CA TYR A 53 15.40 6.57 -27.41
C TYR A 53 15.19 8.06 -27.15
N THR A 54 15.83 8.63 -26.12
CA THR A 54 15.77 10.07 -25.82
C THR A 54 16.52 10.93 -26.84
N ALA A 55 17.41 10.34 -27.65
CA ALA A 55 18.14 11.01 -28.73
C ALA A 55 17.28 11.34 -29.96
N ARG A 56 16.07 10.74 -30.10
CA ARG A 56 15.19 10.93 -31.28
C ARG A 56 14.27 12.17 -31.23
N GLY A 57 14.46 13.08 -30.27
CA GLY A 57 13.63 14.28 -30.11
C GLY A 57 12.33 14.01 -29.35
N GLU A 58 11.73 15.08 -28.83
CA GLU A 58 10.44 15.05 -28.14
C GLU A 58 9.32 14.91 -29.18
N VAL A 59 8.42 13.95 -28.99
CA VAL A 59 7.29 13.69 -29.90
C VAL A 59 6.01 13.94 -29.12
N GLU A 60 5.20 14.92 -29.55
CA GLU A 60 3.86 15.12 -28.99
C GLU A 60 2.97 13.93 -29.36
N ILE A 61 2.48 13.23 -28.34
CA ILE A 61 1.61 12.07 -28.50
C ILE A 61 0.16 12.53 -28.47
N ASP A 62 -0.56 12.36 -29.58
CA ASP A 62 -2.01 12.60 -29.63
C ASP A 62 -2.79 11.67 -28.66
N ASP A 63 -3.90 12.17 -28.13
CA ASP A 63 -4.76 11.48 -27.17
C ASP A 63 -5.32 10.16 -27.73
N ALA A 64 -5.58 10.07 -29.04
CA ALA A 64 -6.02 8.82 -29.66
C ALA A 64 -4.93 7.76 -29.61
N THR A 65 -3.69 8.14 -29.94
CA THR A 65 -2.51 7.27 -29.89
C THR A 65 -2.20 6.84 -28.46
N SER A 66 -2.22 7.77 -27.50
CA SER A 66 -2.03 7.48 -26.07
C SER A 66 -3.05 6.44 -25.55
N ARG A 67 -4.32 6.54 -25.94
CA ARG A 67 -5.36 5.55 -25.58
C ARG A 67 -5.17 4.20 -26.26
N ARG A 68 -4.75 4.17 -27.54
CA ARG A 68 -4.43 2.92 -28.25
C ARG A 68 -3.28 2.19 -27.54
N LEU A 69 -2.19 2.89 -27.26
CA LEU A 69 -1.02 2.32 -26.56
C LEU A 69 -1.39 1.81 -25.17
N ARG A 70 -2.18 2.59 -24.42
CA ARG A 70 -2.69 2.17 -23.11
C ARG A 70 -3.44 0.84 -23.19
N ARG A 71 -4.37 0.66 -24.15
CA ARG A 71 -5.11 -0.61 -24.29
C ARG A 71 -4.19 -1.79 -24.59
N MET A 72 -3.13 -1.56 -25.38
CA MET A 72 -2.13 -2.59 -25.68
C MET A 72 -1.31 -2.97 -24.44
N ILE A 73 -0.98 -1.99 -23.60
CA ILE A 73 -0.32 -2.21 -22.31
C ILE A 73 -1.28 -2.93 -21.36
N ASP A 74 -2.52 -2.46 -21.25
CA ASP A 74 -3.55 -3.04 -20.37
C ASP A 74 -3.76 -4.54 -20.68
N SER A 75 -3.86 -4.91 -21.96
CA SER A 75 -4.12 -6.30 -22.37
C SER A 75 -2.99 -7.28 -22.02
N ARG A 76 -1.78 -6.79 -21.73
CA ARG A 76 -0.60 -7.63 -21.42
C ARG A 76 -0.15 -7.46 -19.98
N VAL A 77 0.05 -6.23 -19.52
CA VAL A 77 0.63 -5.92 -18.21
C VAL A 77 -0.47 -5.84 -17.14
N LEU A 78 -1.54 -5.08 -17.37
CA LEU A 78 -2.61 -4.93 -16.37
C LEU A 78 -3.30 -6.26 -16.08
N VAL A 79 -3.63 -7.03 -17.13
CA VAL A 79 -4.24 -8.36 -16.98
C VAL A 79 -3.38 -9.26 -16.09
N ILE A 80 -2.06 -9.27 -16.30
CA ILE A 80 -1.15 -10.07 -15.49
C ILE A 80 -1.14 -9.60 -14.04
N MET A 81 -1.06 -8.28 -13.81
CA MET A 81 -1.08 -7.72 -12.46
C MET A 81 -2.38 -8.06 -11.71
N ILE A 82 -3.53 -7.91 -12.37
CA ILE A 82 -4.85 -8.21 -11.79
C ILE A 82 -4.97 -9.70 -11.48
N CYS A 83 -4.71 -10.59 -12.45
CA CYS A 83 -4.82 -12.04 -12.24
C CYS A 83 -3.83 -12.55 -11.20
N THR A 84 -2.60 -12.04 -11.19
CA THR A 84 -1.60 -12.43 -10.18
C THR A 84 -2.01 -11.98 -8.78
N TYR A 85 -2.47 -10.74 -8.62
CA TYR A 85 -2.93 -10.26 -7.32
C TYR A 85 -4.21 -10.96 -6.86
N PHE A 86 -5.08 -11.37 -7.79
CA PHE A 86 -6.24 -12.20 -7.50
C PHE A 86 -5.84 -13.58 -6.96
N LEU A 87 -4.92 -14.28 -7.62
CA LEU A 87 -4.35 -15.53 -7.10
C LEU A 87 -3.71 -15.30 -5.73
N GLN A 88 -3.01 -14.18 -5.56
CA GLN A 88 -2.32 -13.84 -4.32
C GLN A 88 -3.28 -13.73 -3.14
N ALA A 89 -4.35 -12.95 -3.34
CA ALA A 89 -5.40 -12.84 -2.35
C ALA A 89 -6.04 -14.21 -2.08
N LEU A 90 -6.27 -15.01 -3.13
CA LEU A 90 -6.97 -16.28 -3.06
C LEU A 90 -6.20 -17.30 -2.21
N ASP A 91 -4.89 -17.34 -2.35
CA ASP A 91 -4.05 -18.24 -1.55
C ASP A 91 -3.96 -17.79 -0.07
N LYS A 92 -3.98 -16.48 0.20
CA LYS A 92 -4.12 -15.96 1.57
C LYS A 92 -5.46 -16.32 2.21
N GLY A 93 -6.56 -16.13 1.47
CA GLY A 93 -7.91 -16.44 1.92
C GLY A 93 -8.16 -17.94 2.11
N THR A 94 -7.40 -18.77 1.41
CA THR A 94 -7.51 -20.23 1.43
C THR A 94 -7.45 -20.83 2.83
N MET A 95 -6.60 -20.29 3.72
CA MET A 95 -6.54 -20.82 5.08
C MET A 95 -7.87 -20.66 5.83
N SER A 96 -8.54 -19.53 5.63
CA SER A 96 -9.85 -19.28 6.23
C SER A 96 -10.90 -20.25 5.69
N PHE A 97 -10.88 -20.60 4.41
CA PHE A 97 -11.81 -21.60 3.86
C PHE A 97 -11.51 -23.01 4.36
N ALA A 98 -10.24 -23.38 4.41
CA ALA A 98 -9.78 -24.69 4.87
C ALA A 98 -10.06 -24.93 6.36
N SER A 99 -10.17 -23.87 7.17
CA SER A 99 -10.37 -23.95 8.62
C SER A 99 -11.65 -24.69 9.01
N ILE A 100 -12.69 -24.60 8.17
CA ILE A 100 -13.97 -25.28 8.38
C ILE A 100 -14.10 -26.60 7.63
N MET A 101 -13.11 -26.95 6.81
CA MET A 101 -12.99 -28.20 6.02
C MET A 101 -12.16 -29.29 6.74
N GLY A 102 -11.82 -29.10 8.01
CA GLY A 102 -11.17 -30.12 8.84
C GLY A 102 -9.65 -30.03 8.96
N ILE A 103 -8.99 -28.99 8.44
CA ILE A 103 -7.52 -28.84 8.54
C ILE A 103 -7.03 -28.80 10.00
N VAL A 104 -7.81 -28.19 10.91
CA VAL A 104 -7.47 -28.05 12.33
C VAL A 104 -7.40 -29.41 13.01
N ASP A 105 -8.41 -30.25 12.79
CA ASP A 105 -8.49 -31.59 13.36
C ASP A 105 -7.46 -32.53 12.73
N ASP A 106 -7.31 -32.46 11.40
CA ASP A 106 -6.43 -33.35 10.63
C ASP A 106 -4.95 -33.14 10.92
N THR A 107 -4.56 -31.90 11.23
CA THR A 107 -3.17 -31.54 11.56
C THR A 107 -2.93 -31.38 13.06
N LYS A 108 -3.96 -31.70 13.88
CA LYS A 108 -3.93 -31.69 15.35
C LYS A 108 -3.47 -30.36 15.92
N LEU A 109 -3.97 -29.26 15.36
CA LEU A 109 -3.63 -27.92 15.84
C LEU A 109 -4.23 -27.71 17.23
N VAL A 110 -3.39 -27.30 18.19
CA VAL A 110 -3.80 -27.05 19.57
C VAL A 110 -3.60 -25.60 19.96
N GLY A 111 -4.54 -25.05 20.72
CA GLY A 111 -4.48 -23.68 21.21
C GLY A 111 -4.23 -22.67 20.09
N GLN A 112 -3.28 -21.76 20.30
CA GLN A 112 -3.01 -20.64 19.40
C GLN A 112 -2.28 -21.01 18.08
N GLN A 113 -2.05 -22.31 17.83
CA GLN A 113 -1.33 -22.77 16.65
C GLN A 113 -1.99 -22.37 15.33
N TYR A 114 -3.33 -22.37 15.24
CA TYR A 114 -4.02 -21.89 14.03
C TYR A 114 -3.71 -20.42 13.73
N SER A 115 -3.71 -19.56 14.74
CA SER A 115 -3.40 -18.13 14.61
C SER A 115 -1.97 -17.89 14.12
N TRP A 116 -1.02 -18.69 14.61
CA TRP A 116 0.38 -18.65 14.18
C TRP A 116 0.56 -18.89 12.67
N LEU A 117 -0.32 -19.69 12.05
CA LEU A 117 -0.24 -19.98 10.62
C LEU A 117 -0.52 -18.75 9.75
N THR A 118 -1.14 -17.70 10.29
CA THR A 118 -1.31 -16.41 9.60
C THR A 118 -0.19 -15.44 9.99
N THR A 119 0.15 -15.38 11.28
CA THR A 119 1.20 -14.49 11.81
C THR A 119 2.57 -14.72 11.15
N CYS A 120 2.98 -15.97 10.96
CA CYS A 120 4.30 -16.30 10.39
C CYS A 120 4.50 -15.77 8.95
N ILE A 121 3.43 -15.73 8.14
CA ILE A 121 3.47 -15.17 6.77
C ILE A 121 3.88 -13.69 6.84
N TYR A 122 3.22 -12.91 7.68
CA TYR A 122 3.48 -11.46 7.75
C TYR A 122 4.84 -11.12 8.36
N ILE A 123 5.33 -11.94 9.30
CA ILE A 123 6.70 -11.82 9.80
C ILE A 123 7.71 -12.09 8.68
N ALA A 124 7.49 -13.15 7.89
CA ALA A 124 8.36 -13.46 6.75
C ALA A 124 8.36 -12.34 5.71
N VAL A 125 7.19 -11.80 5.37
CA VAL A 125 7.05 -10.65 4.45
C VAL A 125 7.84 -9.46 4.97
N LEU A 126 7.72 -9.12 6.26
CA LEU A 126 8.44 -7.98 6.85
C LEU A 126 9.97 -8.12 6.74
N ILE A 127 10.51 -9.34 6.93
CA ILE A 127 11.95 -9.60 6.86
C ILE A 127 12.45 -9.54 5.40
N VAL A 128 11.67 -10.11 4.48
CA VAL A 128 12.09 -10.31 3.08
C VAL A 128 11.78 -9.10 2.19
N GLU A 129 10.94 -8.17 2.63
CA GLU A 129 10.58 -6.96 1.90
C GLU A 129 11.80 -6.14 1.47
N TYR A 130 12.72 -5.85 2.39
CA TYR A 130 13.91 -5.04 2.08
C TYR A 130 14.85 -5.73 1.08
N PRO A 131 15.26 -6.99 1.29
CA PRO A 131 16.01 -7.75 0.30
C PRO A 131 15.31 -7.80 -1.07
N THR A 132 14.00 -8.02 -1.08
CA THR A 132 13.22 -8.13 -2.32
C THR A 132 13.20 -6.81 -3.10
N ASN A 133 12.96 -5.69 -2.43
CA ASN A 133 13.04 -4.37 -3.06
C ASN A 133 14.43 -4.06 -3.64
N TRP A 134 15.50 -4.52 -2.98
CA TRP A 134 16.87 -4.39 -3.48
C TRP A 134 17.14 -5.27 -4.71
N ILE A 135 16.56 -6.47 -4.76
CA ILE A 135 16.68 -7.40 -5.90
C ILE A 135 15.89 -6.88 -7.12
N ILE A 136 14.64 -6.44 -6.93
CA ILE A 136 13.74 -5.95 -8.00
C ILE A 136 14.39 -4.85 -8.83
N GLN A 137 15.25 -4.03 -8.23
CA GLN A 137 15.96 -2.95 -8.92
C GLN A 137 17.11 -3.41 -9.82
N ARG A 138 17.55 -4.67 -9.74
CA ARG A 138 18.71 -5.19 -10.48
C ARG A 138 18.40 -6.37 -11.41
N VAL A 139 17.26 -7.02 -11.23
CA VAL A 139 16.89 -8.20 -12.02
C VAL A 139 15.76 -7.88 -12.99
N PRO A 140 15.62 -8.65 -14.08
CA PRO A 140 14.46 -8.55 -14.95
C PRO A 140 13.18 -8.82 -14.14
N ILE A 141 12.33 -7.80 -14.02
CA ILE A 141 11.21 -7.75 -13.08
C ILE A 141 10.18 -8.85 -13.38
N ALA A 142 9.88 -9.09 -14.66
CA ALA A 142 8.87 -10.07 -15.04
C ALA A 142 9.34 -11.51 -14.74
N LYS A 143 10.61 -11.83 -15.01
CA LYS A 143 11.19 -13.14 -14.69
C LYS A 143 11.27 -13.38 -13.19
N TYR A 144 11.68 -12.37 -12.43
CA TYR A 144 11.75 -12.48 -10.97
C TYR A 144 10.37 -12.67 -10.36
N LEU A 145 9.36 -11.91 -10.81
CA LEU A 145 7.97 -12.10 -10.41
C LEU A 145 7.49 -13.52 -10.75
N GLY A 146 7.67 -13.96 -12.00
CA GLY A 146 7.21 -15.27 -12.46
C GLY A 146 7.86 -16.45 -11.72
N ILE A 147 9.17 -16.40 -11.45
CA ILE A 147 9.87 -17.44 -10.66
C ILE A 147 9.30 -17.50 -9.24
N ASN A 148 9.11 -16.36 -8.60
CA ASN A 148 8.50 -16.31 -7.28
C ASN A 148 7.07 -16.86 -7.30
N ILE A 149 6.29 -16.60 -8.35
CA ILE A 149 4.94 -17.17 -8.48
C ILE A 149 4.99 -18.70 -8.56
N VAL A 150 5.92 -19.27 -9.33
CA VAL A 150 6.11 -20.72 -9.42
C VAL A 150 6.50 -21.31 -8.06
N LEU A 151 7.46 -20.69 -7.36
CA LEU A 151 7.90 -21.16 -6.04
C LEU A 151 6.78 -21.07 -5.00
N TRP A 152 6.05 -19.95 -4.99
CA TRP A 152 4.89 -19.71 -4.15
C TRP A 152 3.78 -20.75 -4.41
N GLY A 153 3.41 -21.00 -5.67
CA GLY A 153 2.42 -22.02 -6.02
C GLY A 153 2.86 -23.44 -5.66
N ALA A 154 4.14 -23.77 -5.83
CA ALA A 154 4.68 -25.07 -5.44
C ALA A 154 4.60 -25.27 -3.91
N VAL A 155 4.97 -24.25 -3.14
CA VAL A 155 4.85 -24.26 -1.68
C VAL A 155 3.39 -24.35 -1.24
N LEU A 156 2.47 -23.69 -1.95
CA LEU A 156 1.04 -23.82 -1.68
C LEU A 156 0.55 -25.25 -1.87
N ALA A 157 0.93 -25.91 -2.97
CA ALA A 157 0.60 -27.32 -3.21
C ALA A 157 1.16 -28.23 -2.10
N LEU A 158 2.36 -27.95 -1.58
CA LEU A 158 2.97 -28.69 -0.46
C LEU A 158 2.19 -28.59 0.86
N HIS A 159 1.25 -27.65 1.02
CA HIS A 159 0.38 -27.63 2.20
C HIS A 159 -0.49 -28.89 2.28
N SER A 160 -0.89 -29.46 1.16
CA SER A 160 -1.76 -30.64 1.10
C SER A 160 -1.14 -31.88 1.78
N VAL A 161 0.19 -31.99 1.81
CA VAL A 161 0.92 -33.11 2.43
C VAL A 161 1.33 -32.85 3.88
N CYS A 162 1.10 -31.65 4.41
CA CYS A 162 1.43 -31.31 5.79
C CYS A 162 0.48 -32.00 6.76
N LYS A 163 1.03 -32.72 7.75
CA LYS A 163 0.26 -33.46 8.78
C LYS A 163 0.52 -32.95 10.20
N SER A 164 1.31 -31.88 10.35
CA SER A 164 1.72 -31.34 11.64
C SER A 164 1.78 -29.82 11.61
N PHE A 165 1.66 -29.20 12.79
CA PHE A 165 1.85 -27.77 12.98
C PHE A 165 3.19 -27.28 12.43
N THR A 166 4.29 -27.97 12.75
CA THR A 166 5.63 -27.59 12.28
C THR A 166 5.71 -27.59 10.76
N GLY A 167 5.16 -28.61 10.10
CA GLY A 167 5.12 -28.66 8.64
C GLY A 167 4.36 -27.47 8.06
N LEU A 168 3.17 -27.19 8.59
CA LEU A 168 2.33 -26.06 8.15
C LEU A 168 3.02 -24.70 8.35
N VAL A 169 3.66 -24.45 9.49
CA VAL A 169 4.37 -23.19 9.75
C VAL A 169 5.52 -23.00 8.78
N VAL A 170 6.30 -24.05 8.48
CA VAL A 170 7.44 -23.96 7.56
C VAL A 170 6.96 -23.61 6.16
N VAL A 171 5.97 -24.34 5.61
CA VAL A 171 5.45 -24.03 4.27
C VAL A 171 4.78 -22.65 4.23
N ARG A 172 4.09 -22.23 5.30
CA ARG A 172 3.51 -20.88 5.41
C ARG A 172 4.56 -19.77 5.44
N THR A 173 5.66 -20.00 6.13
CA THR A 173 6.77 -19.05 6.19
C THR A 173 7.40 -18.89 4.81
N PHE A 174 7.67 -20.00 4.10
CA PHE A 174 8.14 -19.95 2.72
C PHE A 174 7.14 -19.28 1.76
N LEU A 175 5.84 -19.51 1.97
CA LEU A 175 4.79 -18.82 1.22
C LEU A 175 4.97 -17.29 1.35
N GLY A 176 5.10 -16.78 2.58
CA GLY A 176 5.32 -15.36 2.84
C GLY A 176 6.61 -14.80 2.23
N ILE A 177 7.69 -15.58 2.20
CA ILE A 177 8.97 -15.20 1.57
C ILE A 177 8.78 -14.97 0.06
N PHE A 178 8.15 -15.92 -0.65
CA PHE A 178 7.98 -15.83 -2.10
C PHE A 178 6.88 -14.85 -2.50
N GLU A 179 5.87 -14.64 -1.66
CA GLU A 179 4.73 -13.76 -1.96
C GLU A 179 5.05 -12.27 -1.78
N ALA A 180 6.08 -11.94 -0.98
CA ALA A 180 6.49 -10.56 -0.66
C ALA A 180 6.82 -9.73 -1.91
N VAL A 181 7.25 -10.37 -3.01
CA VAL A 181 7.62 -9.68 -4.26
C VAL A 181 6.48 -8.95 -4.96
N CYS A 182 5.23 -9.38 -4.78
CA CYS A 182 4.14 -9.00 -5.68
C CYS A 182 3.82 -7.50 -5.59
N GLN A 183 3.61 -6.98 -4.38
CA GLN A 183 3.27 -5.56 -4.16
C GLN A 183 4.35 -4.59 -4.66
N PRO A 184 5.63 -4.70 -4.26
CA PRO A 184 6.66 -3.78 -4.72
C PRO A 184 6.86 -3.88 -6.24
N THR A 185 6.79 -5.08 -6.81
CA THR A 185 6.88 -5.29 -8.25
C THR A 185 5.74 -4.58 -9.00
N PHE A 186 4.50 -4.65 -8.50
CA PHE A 186 3.38 -3.97 -9.15
C PHE A 186 3.47 -2.46 -9.08
N ILE A 187 4.06 -1.90 -8.02
CA ILE A 187 4.31 -0.46 -7.93
C ILE A 187 5.36 -0.05 -8.97
N VAL A 188 6.46 -0.80 -9.10
CA VAL A 188 7.52 -0.51 -10.10
C VAL A 188 7.00 -0.69 -11.53
N LEU A 189 6.21 -1.73 -11.79
CA LEU A 189 5.58 -1.93 -13.10
C LEU A 189 4.58 -0.82 -13.42
N SER A 190 3.80 -0.38 -12.43
CA SER A 190 2.87 0.74 -12.61
C SER A 190 3.62 2.02 -13.01
N SER A 191 4.79 2.28 -12.41
CA SER A 191 5.58 3.46 -12.72
C SER A 191 6.32 3.39 -14.05
N MET A 192 6.62 2.17 -14.52
CA MET A 192 7.31 1.90 -15.79
C MET A 192 6.38 1.94 -17.01
N TRP A 193 5.13 1.48 -16.88
CA TRP A 193 4.23 1.32 -18.02
C TRP A 193 3.11 2.38 -18.09
N TYR A 194 2.78 3.04 -16.99
CA TYR A 194 1.62 3.95 -16.91
C TYR A 194 2.01 5.36 -16.52
N THR A 195 1.28 6.35 -17.04
CA THR A 195 1.46 7.76 -16.66
C THR A 195 1.03 8.00 -15.20
N ARG A 196 1.53 9.06 -14.56
CA ARG A 196 1.19 9.40 -13.16
C ARG A 196 -0.32 9.45 -12.89
N GLY A 197 -1.11 9.95 -13.84
CA GLY A 197 -2.58 9.99 -13.73
C GLY A 197 -3.25 8.62 -13.79
N GLU A 198 -2.62 7.64 -14.43
CA GLU A 198 -3.15 6.28 -14.63
C GLU A 198 -2.73 5.30 -13.55
N GLN A 199 -1.60 5.55 -12.87
CA GLN A 199 -1.08 4.70 -11.81
C GLN A 199 -2.09 4.50 -10.67
N ALA A 200 -2.81 5.56 -10.26
CA ALA A 200 -3.82 5.45 -9.20
C ALA A 200 -4.98 4.51 -9.57
N SER A 201 -5.44 4.55 -10.82
CA SER A 201 -6.47 3.63 -11.32
C SER A 201 -5.96 2.20 -11.39
N THR A 202 -4.72 2.02 -11.88
CA THR A 202 -4.03 0.72 -11.94
C THR A 202 -3.96 0.07 -10.57
N VAL A 203 -3.53 0.84 -9.55
CA VAL A 203 -3.49 0.42 -8.13
C VAL A 203 -4.85 -0.05 -7.64
N THR A 204 -5.88 0.73 -7.94
CA THR A 204 -7.25 0.42 -7.53
C THR A 204 -7.73 -0.90 -8.17
N TYR A 205 -7.47 -1.13 -9.45
CA TYR A 205 -7.95 -2.32 -10.16
C TYR A 205 -7.42 -3.62 -9.58
N TRP A 206 -6.12 -3.72 -9.30
CA TRP A 206 -5.60 -4.93 -8.67
C TRP A 206 -6.01 -5.03 -7.20
N TYR A 207 -6.07 -3.94 -6.45
CA TYR A 207 -6.49 -3.98 -5.04
C TYR A 207 -7.93 -4.49 -4.85
N MET A 208 -8.82 -4.18 -5.80
CA MET A 208 -10.20 -4.70 -5.84
C MET A 208 -10.29 -6.23 -5.90
N MET A 209 -9.23 -6.92 -6.31
CA MET A 209 -9.23 -8.39 -6.35
C MET A 209 -9.29 -9.03 -4.97
N ASN A 210 -8.99 -8.31 -3.88
CA ASN A 210 -9.30 -8.80 -2.52
C ASN A 210 -10.79 -9.08 -2.33
N GLY A 211 -11.67 -8.26 -2.91
CA GLY A 211 -13.12 -8.50 -2.89
C GLY A 211 -13.51 -9.64 -3.83
N ALA A 212 -12.94 -9.66 -5.05
CA ALA A 212 -13.20 -10.73 -6.03
C ALA A 212 -12.77 -12.11 -5.51
N GLN A 213 -11.69 -12.17 -4.74
CA GLN A 213 -11.19 -13.36 -4.08
C GLN A 213 -12.22 -13.97 -3.15
N GLN A 214 -12.96 -13.18 -2.37
CA GLN A 214 -13.95 -13.73 -1.46
C GLN A 214 -15.15 -14.33 -2.22
N ILE A 215 -15.51 -13.72 -3.36
CA ILE A 215 -16.57 -14.22 -4.24
C ILE A 215 -16.16 -15.55 -4.88
N VAL A 216 -15.05 -15.55 -5.61
CA VAL A 216 -14.61 -16.75 -6.34
C VAL A 216 -14.09 -17.82 -5.39
N GLY A 217 -13.34 -17.42 -4.36
CA GLY A 217 -12.80 -18.32 -3.34
C GLY A 217 -13.90 -19.00 -2.53
N GLY A 218 -14.97 -18.29 -2.15
CA GLY A 218 -16.13 -18.90 -1.48
C GLY A 218 -16.86 -19.91 -2.37
N LEU A 219 -17.04 -19.60 -3.66
CA LEU A 219 -17.65 -20.51 -4.64
C LEU A 219 -16.80 -21.77 -4.85
N LEU A 220 -15.50 -21.61 -5.07
CA LEU A 220 -14.59 -22.74 -5.25
C LEU A 220 -14.50 -23.56 -3.98
N ALA A 221 -14.43 -22.93 -2.81
CA ALA A 221 -14.44 -23.61 -1.53
C ALA A 221 -15.71 -24.44 -1.32
N TYR A 222 -16.88 -23.93 -1.70
CA TYR A 222 -18.12 -24.70 -1.72
C TYR A 222 -17.99 -25.96 -2.59
N CYS A 223 -17.47 -25.82 -3.81
CA CYS A 223 -17.25 -26.96 -4.72
C CYS A 223 -16.29 -28.01 -4.12
N PHE A 224 -15.20 -27.58 -3.49
CA PHE A 224 -14.25 -28.49 -2.84
C PHE A 224 -14.81 -29.14 -1.58
N SER A 225 -15.66 -28.44 -0.81
CA SER A 225 -16.35 -29.02 0.36
C SER A 225 -17.24 -30.22 -0.03
N LEU A 226 -17.76 -30.27 -1.26
CA LEU A 226 -18.58 -31.40 -1.75
C LEU A 226 -17.80 -32.72 -1.92
N ILE A 227 -16.46 -32.70 -1.95
CA ILE A 227 -15.63 -33.92 -2.07
C ILE A 227 -15.79 -34.82 -0.84
N GLY A 228 -15.99 -34.20 0.33
CA GLY A 228 -16.16 -34.86 1.63
C GLY A 228 -14.87 -35.32 2.30
N HIS A 229 -14.97 -35.69 3.58
CA HIS A 229 -13.81 -36.03 4.42
C HIS A 229 -13.28 -37.47 4.28
N HIS A 230 -14.06 -38.37 3.67
CA HIS A 230 -13.81 -39.82 3.69
C HIS A 230 -13.03 -40.32 2.47
N ARG A 231 -12.52 -39.41 1.63
CA ARG A 231 -11.74 -39.77 0.44
C ARG A 231 -10.24 -39.72 0.72
N VAL A 232 -9.47 -40.36 -0.15
CA VAL A 232 -7.99 -40.39 -0.12
C VAL A 232 -7.40 -38.97 -0.09
N LEU A 233 -8.06 -38.02 -0.78
CA LEU A 233 -7.76 -36.60 -0.75
C LEU A 233 -8.89 -35.85 -0.04
N LYS A 234 -8.57 -35.21 1.08
CA LYS A 234 -9.55 -34.42 1.85
C LYS A 234 -9.87 -33.11 1.16
N SER A 235 -11.04 -32.53 1.43
CA SER A 235 -11.52 -31.28 0.80
C SER A 235 -10.49 -30.15 0.85
N TRP A 236 -9.87 -29.91 2.02
CA TRP A 236 -8.85 -28.86 2.16
C TRP A 236 -7.57 -29.18 1.40
N GLN A 237 -7.13 -30.45 1.36
CA GLN A 237 -5.94 -30.87 0.62
C GLN A 237 -6.12 -30.68 -0.88
N ALA A 238 -7.31 -31.05 -1.40
CA ALA A 238 -7.67 -30.85 -2.80
C ALA A 238 -7.66 -29.37 -3.19
N LEU A 239 -8.14 -28.51 -2.29
CA LEU A 239 -8.19 -27.07 -2.48
C LEU A 239 -6.77 -26.47 -2.56
N PHE A 240 -5.89 -26.75 -1.58
CA PHE A 240 -4.49 -26.27 -1.62
C PHE A 240 -3.72 -26.81 -2.84
N LEU A 241 -3.90 -28.09 -3.18
CA LEU A 241 -3.23 -28.70 -4.32
C LEU A 241 -3.66 -28.06 -5.64
N THR A 242 -4.96 -27.85 -5.83
CA THR A 242 -5.49 -27.28 -7.08
C THR A 242 -5.04 -25.83 -7.24
N TYR A 243 -5.12 -25.03 -6.18
CA TYR A 243 -4.67 -23.64 -6.23
C TYR A 243 -3.17 -23.55 -6.46
N GLY A 244 -2.37 -24.39 -5.79
CA GLY A 244 -0.93 -24.42 -5.98
C GLY A 244 -0.54 -24.76 -7.41
N CYS A 245 -1.16 -25.79 -7.99
CA CYS A 245 -0.95 -26.16 -9.39
C CYS A 245 -1.38 -25.04 -10.36
N ALA A 246 -2.52 -24.40 -10.13
CA ALA A 246 -2.99 -23.28 -10.95
C ALA A 246 -2.01 -22.09 -10.87
N SER A 247 -1.53 -21.74 -9.68
CA SER A 247 -0.52 -20.69 -9.47
C SER A 247 0.82 -21.03 -10.13
N VAL A 248 1.26 -22.30 -10.10
CA VAL A 248 2.48 -22.74 -10.84
C VAL A 248 2.32 -22.55 -12.34
N LEU A 249 1.21 -23.02 -12.92
CA LEU A 249 0.93 -22.86 -14.35
C LEU A 249 0.85 -21.37 -14.73
N TRP A 250 0.23 -20.56 -13.88
CA TRP A 250 0.17 -19.12 -14.07
C TRP A 250 1.55 -18.48 -14.00
N GLY A 251 2.40 -18.85 -13.04
CA GLY A 251 3.77 -18.36 -12.93
C GLY A 251 4.60 -18.67 -14.17
N LEU A 252 4.50 -19.89 -14.71
CA LEU A 252 5.15 -20.26 -15.97
C LEU A 252 4.63 -19.43 -17.15
N PHE A 253 3.32 -19.17 -17.20
CA PHE A 253 2.73 -18.29 -18.19
C PHE A 253 3.25 -16.85 -18.07
N VAL A 254 3.39 -16.32 -16.85
CA VAL A 254 3.95 -14.98 -16.61
C VAL A 254 5.39 -14.88 -17.10
N ILE A 255 6.23 -15.88 -16.81
CA ILE A 255 7.63 -15.93 -17.30
C ILE A 255 7.69 -15.88 -18.83
N TRP A 256 6.76 -16.55 -19.51
CA TRP A 256 6.74 -16.63 -20.96
C TRP A 256 6.09 -15.41 -21.64
N TRP A 257 5.01 -14.88 -21.08
CA TRP A 257 4.16 -13.87 -21.73
C TRP A 257 4.50 -12.43 -21.35
N MET A 258 5.02 -12.19 -20.15
CA MET A 258 5.21 -10.86 -19.61
C MET A 258 6.53 -10.22 -20.09
N PRO A 259 6.50 -9.02 -20.71
CA PRO A 259 7.72 -8.31 -21.06
C PRO A 259 8.38 -7.68 -19.82
N ASP A 260 9.71 -7.77 -19.74
CA ASP A 260 10.50 -7.21 -18.63
C ASP A 260 10.52 -5.68 -18.60
N SER A 261 10.48 -5.03 -19.77
CA SER A 261 10.44 -3.57 -19.92
C SER A 261 9.81 -3.18 -21.26
N PRO A 262 9.30 -1.94 -21.43
CA PRO A 262 8.85 -1.44 -22.73
C PRO A 262 9.90 -1.61 -23.84
N MET A 263 11.17 -1.42 -23.48
CA MET A 263 12.31 -1.47 -24.40
C MET A 263 12.62 -2.91 -24.86
N ARG A 264 12.53 -3.87 -23.93
CA ARG A 264 12.78 -5.30 -24.19
C ARG A 264 11.56 -6.07 -24.68
N ALA A 265 10.42 -5.41 -24.81
CA ALA A 265 9.16 -6.03 -25.20
C ALA A 265 9.17 -6.47 -26.67
N LYS A 266 9.52 -7.73 -26.97
CA LYS A 266 9.51 -8.26 -28.35
C LYS A 266 8.13 -8.30 -29.03
N CYS A 267 7.06 -7.98 -28.29
CA CYS A 267 5.68 -8.05 -28.74
C CYS A 267 5.11 -6.74 -29.31
N PHE A 268 5.88 -5.64 -29.28
CA PHE A 268 5.48 -4.34 -29.82
C PHE A 268 6.37 -3.94 -30.99
N SER A 269 5.83 -3.18 -31.96
CA SER A 269 6.61 -2.55 -33.02
C SER A 269 7.63 -1.57 -32.42
N GLU A 270 8.78 -1.39 -33.06
CA GLU A 270 9.79 -0.41 -32.61
C GLU A 270 9.25 1.02 -32.53
N GLU A 271 8.31 1.38 -33.42
CA GLU A 271 7.59 2.66 -33.37
C GLU A 271 6.69 2.76 -32.14
N ASP A 272 5.88 1.73 -31.86
CA ASP A 272 4.99 1.70 -30.70
C ASP A 272 5.80 1.72 -29.39
N LYS A 273 6.97 1.05 -29.33
CA LYS A 273 7.87 1.10 -28.17
C LYS A 273 8.37 2.50 -27.89
N HIS A 274 8.80 3.21 -28.94
CA HIS A 274 9.28 4.59 -28.81
C HIS A 274 8.18 5.49 -28.23
N LEU A 275 6.97 5.40 -28.78
CA LEU A 275 5.82 6.15 -28.28
C LEU A 275 5.43 5.75 -26.84
N MET A 276 5.55 4.47 -26.46
CA MET A 276 5.29 4.02 -25.08
C MET A 276 6.31 4.60 -24.08
N VAL A 277 7.59 4.66 -24.46
CA VAL A 277 8.64 5.26 -23.62
C VAL A 277 8.41 6.76 -23.50
N GLU A 278 8.11 7.44 -24.61
CA GLU A 278 7.87 8.90 -24.62
C GLU A 278 6.65 9.28 -23.78
N ARG A 279 5.59 8.46 -23.82
CA ARG A 279 4.40 8.63 -22.97
C ARG A 279 4.71 8.65 -21.48
N VAL A 280 5.66 7.83 -21.06
CA VAL A 280 6.08 7.68 -19.66
C VAL A 280 7.23 8.65 -19.32
N ARG A 281 7.88 9.28 -20.30
CA ARG A 281 8.96 10.27 -20.10
C ARG A 281 8.54 11.42 -19.21
N ALA A 282 7.30 11.90 -19.37
CA ALA A 282 6.70 12.93 -18.51
C ALA A 282 6.57 12.52 -17.03
N ASN A 283 6.64 11.22 -16.71
CA ASN A 283 6.62 10.78 -15.32
C ASN A 283 7.87 11.18 -14.55
N GLN A 284 8.97 11.57 -15.23
CA GLN A 284 10.26 11.91 -14.62
C GLN A 284 10.70 10.87 -13.57
N THR A 285 10.31 9.61 -13.75
CA THR A 285 10.49 8.52 -12.78
C THR A 285 11.96 8.14 -12.61
N GLY A 286 12.81 8.51 -13.57
CA GLY A 286 14.27 8.41 -13.51
C GLY A 286 14.97 9.52 -12.72
N LEU A 287 14.26 10.58 -12.33
CA LEU A 287 14.77 11.65 -11.45
C LEU A 287 14.16 11.51 -10.05
N GLN A 288 14.18 10.30 -9.48
CA GLN A 288 14.30 10.24 -8.03
C GLN A 288 15.66 10.84 -7.69
N ASN A 289 15.66 11.94 -6.96
CA ASN A 289 16.85 12.52 -6.37
C ASN A 289 17.55 11.41 -5.55
N ARG A 290 18.57 10.75 -6.13
CA ARG A 290 19.31 9.66 -5.47
C ARG A 290 20.11 10.12 -4.26
N LYS A 291 20.11 11.43 -3.98
CA LYS A 291 20.72 12.02 -2.80
C LYS A 291 19.75 11.89 -1.64
N PHE A 292 20.00 10.90 -0.79
CA PHE A 292 19.39 10.81 0.52
C PHE A 292 19.68 12.11 1.29
N ARG A 293 18.61 12.84 1.66
CA ARG A 293 18.71 14.09 2.40
C ARG A 293 18.41 13.82 3.87
N ALA A 294 19.44 13.83 4.71
CA ALA A 294 19.30 13.53 6.14
C ALA A 294 18.33 14.47 6.86
N TYR A 295 18.22 15.74 6.43
CA TYR A 295 17.25 16.68 7.01
C TYR A 295 15.81 16.24 6.75
N GLN A 296 15.48 15.77 5.53
CA GLN A 296 14.14 15.26 5.19
C GLN A 296 13.81 13.98 5.96
N PHE A 297 14.82 13.15 6.24
CA PHE A 297 14.65 11.97 7.11
C PHE A 297 14.24 12.38 8.53
N TRP A 298 14.97 13.33 9.14
CA TRP A 298 14.63 13.80 10.48
C TRP A 298 13.32 14.57 10.52
N GLU A 299 12.96 15.28 9.45
CA GLU A 299 11.64 15.88 9.30
C GLU A 299 10.55 14.80 9.28
N ALA A 300 10.73 13.73 8.50
CA ALA A 300 9.78 12.61 8.44
C ALA A 300 9.53 11.98 9.81
N VAL A 301 10.62 11.69 10.54
CA VAL A 301 10.56 11.04 11.87
C VAL A 301 9.96 11.95 12.93
N ARG A 302 10.06 13.27 12.79
CA ARG A 302 9.45 14.23 13.72
C ARG A 302 8.04 14.65 13.33
N ASP A 303 7.57 14.26 12.14
CA ASP A 303 6.26 14.66 11.64
C ASP A 303 5.13 13.85 12.31
N PRO A 304 4.22 14.50 13.06
CA PRO A 304 3.05 13.84 13.63
C PRO A 304 2.17 13.12 12.58
N GLN A 305 2.18 13.59 11.33
CA GLN A 305 1.42 13.00 10.24
C GLN A 305 1.86 11.57 9.95
N MET A 306 3.17 11.26 10.04
CA MET A 306 3.69 9.90 9.85
C MET A 306 3.09 8.95 10.88
N TYR A 307 3.13 9.32 12.15
CA TYR A 307 2.61 8.48 13.24
C TYR A 307 1.10 8.28 13.13
N CYS A 308 0.35 9.27 12.65
CA CYS A 308 -1.08 9.11 12.38
C CYS A 308 -1.35 8.08 11.28
N TYR A 309 -0.60 8.13 10.17
CA TYR A 309 -0.75 7.12 9.10
C TYR A 309 -0.32 5.73 9.58
N CYS A 310 0.77 5.62 10.33
CA CYS A 310 1.20 4.37 10.94
C CYS A 310 0.13 3.81 11.90
N ALA A 311 -0.45 4.66 12.76
CA ALA A 311 -1.53 4.29 13.67
C ALA A 311 -2.76 3.80 12.90
N ILE A 312 -3.19 4.53 11.86
CA ILE A 312 -4.30 4.10 11.00
C ILE A 312 -3.98 2.72 10.41
N GLN A 313 -2.78 2.49 9.86
CA GLN A 313 -2.39 1.18 9.31
C GLN A 313 -2.43 0.06 10.35
N VAL A 314 -1.90 0.25 11.55
CA VAL A 314 -1.91 -0.81 12.58
C VAL A 314 -3.35 -1.12 12.99
N PHE A 315 -4.15 -0.09 13.27
CA PHE A 315 -5.50 -0.24 13.82
C PHE A 315 -6.55 -0.68 12.80
N THR A 316 -6.26 -0.61 11.50
CA THR A 316 -7.08 -1.25 10.44
C THR A 316 -6.62 -2.68 10.18
N THR A 317 -5.31 -2.94 10.09
CA THR A 317 -4.78 -4.25 9.68
C THR A 317 -4.86 -5.31 10.76
N LEU A 318 -4.78 -4.91 12.04
CA LEU A 318 -4.97 -5.81 13.18
C LEU A 318 -6.39 -6.42 13.15
N PRO A 319 -7.49 -5.64 13.09
CA PRO A 319 -8.81 -6.21 12.87
C PRO A 319 -8.95 -7.01 11.57
N THR A 320 -8.38 -6.50 10.48
CA THR A 320 -8.51 -7.12 9.15
C THR A 320 -7.99 -8.55 9.12
N SER A 321 -6.77 -8.76 9.58
CA SER A 321 -6.10 -10.06 9.53
C SER A 321 -6.78 -11.08 10.44
N GLY A 322 -7.19 -10.67 11.65
CA GLY A 322 -7.92 -11.52 12.57
C GLY A 322 -9.30 -11.91 12.05
N LEU A 323 -10.12 -10.92 11.65
CA LEU A 323 -11.45 -11.18 11.09
C LEU A 323 -11.36 -12.04 9.82
N GLY A 324 -10.40 -11.77 8.93
CA GLY A 324 -10.20 -12.55 7.70
C GLY A 324 -9.80 -14.00 7.96
N ALA A 325 -8.84 -14.24 8.86
CA ALA A 325 -8.36 -15.58 9.18
C ALA A 325 -9.40 -16.44 9.90
N PHE A 326 -10.27 -15.83 10.72
CA PHE A 326 -11.31 -16.53 11.49
C PHE A 326 -12.71 -16.43 10.87
N ALA A 327 -12.86 -15.80 9.69
CA ALA A 327 -14.15 -15.51 9.07
C ALA A 327 -15.09 -16.71 9.03
N ASN A 328 -14.64 -17.82 8.42
CA ASN A 328 -15.46 -19.01 8.30
C ASN A 328 -15.68 -19.72 9.64
N ILE A 329 -14.73 -19.66 10.56
CA ILE A 329 -14.88 -20.21 11.92
C ILE A 329 -16.02 -19.48 12.65
N ILE A 330 -16.02 -18.15 12.61
CA ILE A 330 -17.03 -17.30 13.24
C ILE A 330 -18.41 -17.54 12.62
N ILE A 331 -18.50 -17.50 11.28
CA ILE A 331 -19.76 -17.71 10.57
C ILE A 331 -20.31 -19.13 10.82
N LYS A 332 -19.47 -20.17 10.82
CA LYS A 332 -19.87 -21.53 11.19
C LYS A 332 -20.34 -21.61 12.65
N GLY A 333 -19.74 -20.83 13.56
CA GLY A 333 -20.16 -20.69 14.96
C GLY A 333 -21.57 -20.12 15.15
N PHE A 334 -22.14 -19.48 14.13
CA PHE A 334 -23.56 -19.06 14.12
C PHE A 334 -24.53 -20.21 13.77
N ASP A 335 -24.07 -21.45 13.67
CA ASP A 335 -24.81 -22.66 13.25
C ASP A 335 -25.18 -22.70 11.76
N PHE A 336 -24.42 -22.04 10.89
CA PHE A 336 -24.50 -22.30 9.46
C PHE A 336 -23.78 -23.62 9.13
N THR A 337 -24.34 -24.39 8.20
CA THR A 337 -23.65 -25.58 7.68
C THR A 337 -22.37 -25.16 6.96
N GLU A 338 -21.38 -26.06 6.84
CA GLU A 338 -20.12 -25.75 6.13
C GLU A 338 -20.39 -25.19 4.73
N LEU A 339 -21.27 -25.84 3.97
CA LEU A 339 -21.66 -25.42 2.63
C LEU A 339 -22.31 -24.03 2.61
N GLN A 340 -23.20 -23.73 3.56
CA GLN A 340 -23.80 -22.41 3.69
C GLN A 340 -22.74 -21.35 4.01
N THR A 341 -21.83 -21.63 4.94
CA THR A 341 -20.76 -20.71 5.32
C THR A 341 -19.88 -20.34 4.13
N GLN A 342 -19.53 -21.29 3.26
CA GLN A 342 -18.76 -21.01 2.04
C GLN A 342 -19.54 -20.09 1.08
N LEU A 343 -20.84 -20.31 0.87
CA LEU A 343 -21.66 -19.42 0.04
C LEU A 343 -21.77 -18.00 0.63
N LEU A 344 -21.90 -17.91 1.96
CA LEU A 344 -22.01 -16.64 2.66
C LEU A 344 -20.72 -15.80 2.58
N ALA A 345 -19.57 -16.42 2.33
CA ALA A 345 -18.33 -15.68 2.05
C ALA A 345 -18.42 -14.88 0.73
N MET A 346 -19.24 -15.33 -0.24
CA MET A 346 -19.42 -14.58 -1.49
C MET A 346 -20.13 -13.24 -1.26
N VAL A 347 -21.14 -13.25 -0.38
CA VAL A 347 -21.88 -12.02 0.01
C VAL A 347 -20.95 -11.04 0.70
N LEU A 348 -20.03 -11.53 1.53
CA LEU A 348 -19.02 -10.70 2.16
C LEU A 348 -18.12 -10.00 1.12
N GLY A 349 -17.70 -10.71 0.08
CA GLY A 349 -16.91 -10.13 -1.01
C GLY A 349 -17.64 -8.99 -1.72
N PHE A 350 -18.92 -9.16 -2.03
CA PHE A 350 -19.74 -8.12 -2.63
C PHE A 350 -19.88 -6.88 -1.73
N TYR A 351 -20.09 -7.10 -0.42
CA TYR A 351 -20.15 -6.04 0.56
C TYR A 351 -18.86 -5.21 0.62
N ILE A 352 -17.69 -5.87 0.65
CA ILE A 352 -16.38 -5.20 0.64
C ILE A 352 -16.23 -4.33 -0.61
N ILE A 353 -16.60 -4.83 -1.79
CA ILE A 353 -16.53 -4.07 -3.04
C ILE A 353 -17.42 -2.81 -2.96
N ILE A 354 -18.65 -2.94 -2.45
CA ILE A 354 -19.56 -1.79 -2.27
C ILE A 354 -18.92 -0.76 -1.34
N VAL A 355 -18.39 -1.17 -0.19
CA VAL A 355 -17.76 -0.26 0.79
C VAL A 355 -16.57 0.49 0.16
N LEU A 356 -15.70 -0.21 -0.56
CA LEU A 356 -14.54 0.40 -1.22
C LEU A 356 -14.94 1.38 -2.33
N LEU A 357 -15.92 1.02 -3.18
CA LEU A 357 -16.40 1.90 -4.25
C LEU A 357 -17.16 3.12 -3.73
N THR A 358 -18.05 2.92 -2.75
CA THR A 358 -18.84 3.99 -2.15
C THR A 358 -17.96 4.99 -1.39
N SER A 359 -16.97 4.52 -0.64
CA SER A 359 -16.01 5.40 0.03
C SER A 359 -15.19 6.23 -0.95
N ALA A 360 -14.68 5.64 -2.03
CA ALA A 360 -13.97 6.37 -3.08
C ALA A 360 -14.87 7.40 -3.78
N TRP A 361 -16.12 7.04 -4.07
CA TRP A 361 -17.10 7.94 -4.68
C TRP A 361 -17.44 9.11 -3.76
N LEU A 362 -17.68 8.87 -2.47
CA LEU A 362 -17.96 9.90 -1.48
C LEU A 362 -16.80 10.89 -1.34
N VAL A 363 -15.57 10.39 -1.31
CA VAL A 363 -14.37 11.24 -1.30
C VAL A 363 -14.29 12.09 -2.57
N LYS A 364 -14.55 11.51 -3.74
CA LYS A 364 -14.54 12.27 -5.00
C LYS A 364 -15.63 13.34 -5.03
N ARG A 365 -16.81 13.07 -4.46
CA ARG A 365 -17.96 13.98 -4.42
C ARG A 365 -17.76 15.14 -3.44
N TYR A 366 -17.25 14.86 -2.25
CA TYR A 366 -17.19 15.83 -1.15
C TYR A 366 -15.80 16.39 -0.90
N ASN A 367 -14.75 15.79 -1.46
CA ASN A 367 -13.34 16.15 -1.23
C ASN A 367 -12.99 16.20 0.27
N GLN A 368 -13.55 15.27 1.06
CA GLN A 368 -13.35 15.15 2.51
C GLN A 368 -12.90 13.72 2.85
N ASN A 369 -11.60 13.46 2.84
CA ASN A 369 -11.08 12.11 3.08
C ASN A 369 -11.37 11.64 4.50
N LEU A 370 -11.01 12.44 5.51
CA LEU A 370 -11.04 11.99 6.90
C LEU A 370 -12.47 11.91 7.45
N LEU A 371 -13.43 12.72 6.95
CA LEU A 371 -14.84 12.55 7.33
C LEU A 371 -15.43 11.26 6.78
N VAL A 372 -15.09 10.91 5.53
CA VAL A 372 -15.56 9.67 4.94
C VAL A 372 -14.98 8.48 5.72
N MET A 373 -13.70 8.53 6.09
CA MET A 373 -13.11 7.52 6.99
C MET A 373 -13.91 7.39 8.29
N LEU A 374 -14.17 8.50 8.99
CA LEU A 374 -14.95 8.49 10.25
C LEU A 374 -16.35 7.91 10.04
N GLY A 375 -17.01 8.24 8.93
CA GLY A 375 -18.33 7.72 8.58
C GLY A 375 -18.37 6.20 8.46
N PHE A 376 -17.36 5.58 7.83
CA PHE A 376 -17.28 4.12 7.67
C PHE A 376 -16.74 3.38 8.91
N ILE A 377 -16.16 4.08 9.88
CA ILE A 377 -15.80 3.48 11.16
C ILE A 377 -17.05 3.21 12.02
N ILE A 378 -18.08 4.07 11.93
CA ILE A 378 -19.32 3.95 12.72
C ILE A 378 -20.02 2.59 12.52
N PRO A 379 -20.29 2.12 11.29
CA PRO A 379 -20.88 0.79 11.10
C PRO A 379 -20.00 -0.31 11.70
N SER A 380 -18.67 -0.15 11.69
CA SER A 380 -17.75 -1.15 12.27
C SER A 380 -17.94 -1.28 13.78
N TYR A 381 -18.12 -0.16 14.49
CA TYR A 381 -18.52 -0.17 15.90
C TYR A 381 -19.84 -0.89 16.12
N VAL A 382 -20.87 -0.52 15.35
CA VAL A 382 -22.20 -1.10 15.49
C VAL A 382 -22.16 -2.61 15.28
N GLY A 383 -21.53 -3.07 14.21
CA GLY A 383 -21.41 -4.50 13.92
C GLY A 383 -20.67 -5.26 15.03
N THR A 384 -19.58 -4.70 15.56
CA THR A 384 -18.82 -5.35 16.64
C THR A 384 -19.59 -5.36 17.97
N ILE A 385 -20.28 -4.28 18.32
CA ILE A 385 -21.12 -4.23 19.53
C ILE A 385 -22.26 -5.26 19.43
N VAL A 386 -22.91 -5.36 18.28
CA VAL A 386 -23.99 -6.34 18.07
C VAL A 386 -23.46 -7.78 18.17
N LEU A 387 -22.30 -8.08 17.59
CA LEU A 387 -21.65 -9.39 17.74
C LEU A 387 -21.34 -9.76 19.20
N MET A 388 -20.98 -8.77 20.02
CA MET A 388 -20.64 -8.98 21.43
C MET A 388 -21.88 -9.09 22.35
N THR A 389 -22.96 -8.38 22.03
CA THR A 389 -24.12 -8.23 22.91
C THR A 389 -25.27 -9.17 22.57
N VAL A 390 -25.47 -9.51 21.29
CA VAL A 390 -26.63 -10.30 20.86
C VAL A 390 -26.36 -11.78 21.05
N GLU A 391 -27.20 -12.40 21.88
CA GLU A 391 -27.26 -13.84 22.05
C GLU A 391 -28.03 -14.51 20.91
N LYS A 392 -27.46 -15.62 20.43
CA LYS A 392 -28.08 -16.49 19.43
C LYS A 392 -29.27 -17.20 20.09
N LYS A 393 -30.50 -16.75 19.79
CA LYS A 393 -31.75 -17.33 20.30
C LYS A 393 -32.62 -17.95 19.21
N GLY A 394 -32.47 -17.52 17.95
CA GLY A 394 -33.24 -18.00 16.81
C GLY A 394 -32.66 -17.58 15.45
N LEU A 395 -33.40 -17.87 14.38
CA LEU A 395 -32.98 -17.63 13.00
C LEU A 395 -32.78 -16.13 12.71
N ASP A 396 -33.62 -15.27 13.28
CA ASP A 396 -33.52 -13.81 13.13
C ASP A 396 -32.21 -13.28 13.74
N THR A 397 -31.86 -13.76 14.94
CA THR A 397 -30.59 -13.40 15.60
C THR A 397 -29.38 -13.93 14.84
N LYS A 398 -29.50 -15.10 14.18
CA LYS A 398 -28.44 -15.68 13.36
C LYS A 398 -28.13 -14.83 12.12
N VAL A 399 -29.17 -14.40 11.41
CA VAL A 399 -29.02 -13.50 10.24
C VAL A 399 -28.52 -12.13 10.69
N GLY A 400 -29.01 -11.61 11.82
CA GLY A 400 -28.53 -10.36 12.41
C GLY A 400 -27.03 -10.39 12.74
N LEU A 401 -26.53 -11.47 13.34
CA LEU A 401 -25.10 -11.65 13.64
C LEU A 401 -24.25 -11.73 12.36
N LEU A 402 -24.75 -12.40 11.32
CA LEU A 402 -24.08 -12.47 10.02
C LEU A 402 -23.95 -11.09 9.36
N ILE A 403 -25.06 -10.33 9.31
CA ILE A 403 -25.05 -8.96 8.77
C ILE A 403 -24.11 -8.08 9.60
N SER A 404 -24.13 -8.24 10.92
CA SER A 404 -23.23 -7.51 11.82
C SER A 404 -21.76 -7.81 11.51
N TYR A 405 -21.42 -9.09 11.26
CA TYR A 405 -20.09 -9.49 10.82
C TYR A 405 -19.69 -8.81 9.50
N TYR A 406 -20.57 -8.75 8.50
CA TYR A 406 -20.26 -8.03 7.27
C TYR A 406 -19.99 -6.54 7.53
N ILE A 407 -20.87 -5.89 8.28
CA ILE A 407 -20.77 -4.47 8.57
C ILE A 407 -19.50 -4.13 9.39
N THR A 408 -18.99 -5.07 10.20
CA THR A 408 -17.70 -4.89 10.90
C THR A 408 -16.54 -4.58 9.98
N LEU A 409 -16.56 -5.01 8.72
CA LEU A 409 -15.47 -4.82 7.77
C LEU A 409 -15.53 -3.46 7.05
N SER A 410 -16.46 -2.57 7.42
CA SER A 410 -16.60 -1.22 6.83
C SER A 410 -15.33 -0.38 6.96
N PHE A 411 -14.54 -0.57 8.02
CA PHE A 411 -13.31 0.17 8.28
C PHE A 411 -12.24 -0.06 7.19
N TRP A 412 -12.37 -1.06 6.31
CA TRP A 412 -11.47 -1.26 5.15
C TRP A 412 -11.40 -0.03 4.23
N SER A 413 -12.47 0.76 4.18
CA SER A 413 -12.44 2.06 3.49
C SER A 413 -11.34 2.99 4.04
N ALA A 414 -11.11 2.99 5.36
CA ALA A 414 -10.10 3.83 6.00
C ALA A 414 -8.69 3.45 5.55
N GLN A 415 -8.41 2.15 5.40
CA GLN A 415 -7.16 1.63 4.84
C GLN A 415 -6.90 2.17 3.43
N ASN A 416 -7.89 2.05 2.55
CA ASN A 416 -7.79 2.48 1.16
C ASN A 416 -7.57 4.00 1.04
N LEU A 417 -8.35 4.77 1.81
CA LEU A 417 -8.23 6.22 1.83
C LEU A 417 -6.90 6.69 2.44
N CYS A 418 -6.36 5.97 3.43
CA CYS A 418 -5.08 6.28 4.06
C CYS A 418 -3.94 6.21 3.03
N LEU A 419 -3.89 5.16 2.22
CA LEU A 419 -2.88 5.00 1.17
C LEU A 419 -2.89 6.15 0.16
N SER A 420 -4.09 6.59 -0.25
CA SER A 420 -4.27 7.76 -1.12
C SER A 420 -3.73 9.05 -0.48
N MET A 421 -3.99 9.24 0.82
CA MET A 421 -3.52 10.42 1.56
C MET A 421 -2.00 10.45 1.75
N VAL A 422 -1.37 9.32 2.05
CA VAL A 422 0.11 9.22 2.17
C VAL A 422 0.80 9.72 0.89
N SER A 423 0.26 9.38 -0.29
CA SER A 423 0.85 9.84 -1.56
C SER A 423 0.65 11.34 -1.81
N ARG A 424 -0.45 11.92 -1.31
CA ARG A 424 -0.89 13.29 -1.63
C ARG A 424 -0.47 14.34 -0.60
N ASN A 425 -0.28 13.95 0.66
CA ASN A 425 0.01 14.86 1.77
C ASN A 425 1.50 14.87 2.19
N ILE A 426 2.35 14.09 1.53
CA ILE A 426 3.77 13.99 1.86
C ILE A 426 4.60 14.43 0.66
N GLY A 427 5.36 15.50 0.85
CA GLY A 427 6.27 16.08 -0.12
C GLY A 427 7.72 15.77 0.23
N GLY A 428 8.62 15.88 -0.75
CA GLY A 428 10.03 15.53 -0.59
C GLY A 428 10.31 14.05 -0.83
N ALA A 429 11.27 13.75 -1.69
CA ALA A 429 11.57 12.38 -2.11
C ALA A 429 12.03 11.48 -0.94
N THR A 430 12.94 11.96 -0.10
CA THR A 430 13.46 11.19 1.05
C THR A 430 12.37 11.05 2.11
N LYS A 431 11.65 12.13 2.45
CA LYS A 431 10.56 12.12 3.43
C LYS A 431 9.44 11.14 3.02
N LYS A 432 9.00 11.20 1.76
CA LYS A 432 7.97 10.29 1.22
C LYS A 432 8.41 8.83 1.30
N SER A 433 9.65 8.51 0.94
CA SER A 433 10.18 7.15 1.04
C SER A 433 10.17 6.64 2.49
N VAL A 434 10.55 7.47 3.45
CA VAL A 434 10.57 7.10 4.89
C VAL A 434 9.15 6.83 5.40
N VAL A 435 8.18 7.69 5.08
CA VAL A 435 6.80 7.48 5.55
C VAL A 435 6.13 6.28 4.87
N VAL A 436 6.40 6.04 3.59
CA VAL A 436 5.92 4.82 2.91
C VAL A 436 6.52 3.57 3.55
N ALA A 437 7.82 3.57 3.88
CA ALA A 437 8.45 2.45 4.58
C ALA A 437 7.85 2.24 5.99
N ALA A 438 7.65 3.32 6.76
CA ALA A 438 7.06 3.25 8.09
C ALA A 438 5.63 2.71 8.06
N THR A 439 4.80 3.19 7.13
CA THR A 439 3.41 2.72 6.96
C THR A 439 3.34 1.26 6.52
N PHE A 440 4.31 0.78 5.74
CA PHE A 440 4.44 -0.64 5.39
C PHE A 440 4.80 -1.50 6.61
N VAL A 441 5.79 -1.09 7.40
CA VAL A 441 6.15 -1.80 8.64
C VAL A 441 4.95 -1.88 9.58
N SER A 442 4.22 -0.77 9.76
CA SER A 442 2.98 -0.73 10.53
C SER A 442 1.90 -1.68 9.98
N TRP A 443 1.75 -1.75 8.67
CA TRP A 443 0.82 -2.69 8.02
C TRP A 443 1.20 -4.16 8.31
N ALA A 444 2.47 -4.52 8.19
CA ALA A 444 2.93 -5.89 8.45
C ALA A 444 2.79 -6.27 9.93
N VAL A 445 3.13 -5.34 10.84
CA VAL A 445 3.00 -5.54 12.30
C VAL A 445 1.54 -5.75 12.69
N GLY A 446 0.61 -4.91 12.21
CA GLY A 446 -0.80 -5.08 12.53
C GLY A 446 -1.36 -6.40 12.00
N ASN A 447 -1.00 -6.80 10.76
CA ASN A 447 -1.41 -8.10 10.22
C ASN A 447 -0.80 -9.30 10.97
N ALA A 448 0.41 -9.17 11.52
CA ALA A 448 1.03 -10.22 12.32
C ALA A 448 0.34 -10.40 13.68
N ILE A 449 -0.08 -9.29 14.32
CA ILE A 449 -0.72 -9.28 15.64
C ILE A 449 -2.19 -9.73 15.55
N GLY A 450 -2.94 -9.35 14.52
CA GLY A 450 -4.40 -9.54 14.47
C GLY A 450 -4.90 -10.95 14.75
N PRO A 451 -4.38 -12.02 14.11
CA PRO A 451 -4.80 -13.39 14.39
C PRO A 451 -4.51 -13.82 15.83
N GLN A 452 -3.49 -13.25 16.49
CA GLN A 452 -3.11 -13.62 17.85
C GLN A 452 -4.13 -13.17 18.90
N VAL A 453 -4.98 -12.19 18.57
CA VAL A 453 -6.02 -11.68 19.47
C VAL A 453 -7.21 -12.65 19.57
N PHE A 454 -7.38 -13.55 18.58
CA PHE A 454 -8.39 -14.60 18.62
C PHE A 454 -7.91 -15.77 19.47
N LEU A 455 -8.17 -15.70 20.78
CA LEU A 455 -7.70 -16.68 21.75
C LEU A 455 -8.60 -17.92 21.78
N THR A 456 -8.00 -19.11 21.84
CA THR A 456 -8.78 -20.36 21.85
C THR A 456 -9.66 -20.55 23.07
N HIS A 457 -9.27 -20.03 24.24
CA HIS A 457 -10.08 -20.14 25.46
C HIS A 457 -11.31 -19.21 25.45
N ASP A 458 -11.35 -18.26 24.52
CA ASP A 458 -12.43 -17.29 24.35
C ASP A 458 -13.36 -17.68 23.18
N ALA A 459 -13.06 -18.78 22.49
CA ALA A 459 -13.96 -19.40 21.53
C ALA A 459 -15.25 -19.89 22.23
N PRO A 460 -16.41 -19.88 21.55
CA PRO A 460 -16.64 -19.54 20.14
C PRO A 460 -17.02 -18.06 19.89
N ARG A 461 -17.20 -17.25 20.95
CA ARG A 461 -17.68 -15.86 20.82
C ARG A 461 -16.57 -14.84 20.65
N TYR A 462 -15.34 -15.16 21.04
CA TYR A 462 -14.16 -14.31 20.88
C TYR A 462 -14.36 -12.88 21.42
N PHE A 463 -14.93 -12.75 22.63
CA PHE A 463 -15.26 -11.46 23.23
C PHE A 463 -14.03 -10.56 23.43
N ILE A 464 -12.88 -11.13 23.79
CA ILE A 464 -11.60 -10.44 23.93
C ILE A 464 -11.17 -9.89 22.57
N ALA A 465 -11.27 -10.68 21.50
CA ALA A 465 -10.90 -10.23 20.16
C ALA A 465 -11.75 -9.05 19.72
N PHE A 466 -13.07 -9.15 19.86
CA PHE A 466 -14.00 -8.06 19.54
C PHE A 466 -13.81 -6.82 20.44
N GLY A 467 -13.47 -7.00 21.72
CA GLY A 467 -13.09 -5.89 22.61
C GLY A 467 -11.83 -5.16 22.12
N VAL A 468 -10.80 -5.88 21.69
CA VAL A 468 -9.59 -5.30 21.10
C VAL A 468 -9.90 -4.60 19.77
N HIS A 469 -10.82 -5.12 18.94
CA HIS A 469 -11.28 -4.43 17.74
C HIS A 469 -11.91 -3.07 18.07
N LEU A 470 -12.78 -2.98 19.09
CA LEU A 470 -13.35 -1.71 19.54
C LEU A 470 -12.26 -0.73 20.03
N GLY A 471 -11.24 -1.24 20.73
CA GLY A 471 -10.07 -0.47 21.11
C GLY A 471 -9.33 0.09 19.89
N CYS A 472 -9.11 -0.74 18.87
CA CYS A 472 -8.48 -0.34 17.61
C CYS A 472 -9.31 0.74 16.88
N TYR A 473 -10.63 0.56 16.77
CA TYR A 473 -11.51 1.55 16.14
C TYR A 473 -11.48 2.89 16.89
N THR A 474 -11.33 2.85 18.21
CA THR A 474 -11.27 4.07 19.05
C THR A 474 -9.95 4.78 18.89
N ALA A 475 -8.83 4.05 18.94
CA ALA A 475 -7.51 4.62 18.69
C ALA A 475 -7.40 5.18 17.27
N MET A 476 -7.96 4.48 16.27
CA MET A 476 -8.03 4.96 14.88
C MET A 476 -8.89 6.23 14.78
N THR A 477 -10.06 6.28 15.41
CA THR A 477 -10.93 7.47 15.41
C THR A 477 -10.20 8.69 15.98
N ILE A 478 -9.49 8.51 17.10
CA ILE A 478 -8.66 9.57 17.71
C ILE A 478 -7.57 10.02 16.75
N ALA A 479 -6.84 9.08 16.13
CA ALA A 479 -5.78 9.41 15.16
C ALA A 479 -6.31 10.17 13.94
N VAL A 480 -7.46 9.76 13.40
CA VAL A 480 -8.10 10.42 12.24
C VAL A 480 -8.59 11.82 12.59
N ILE A 481 -9.20 12.00 13.77
CA ILE A 481 -9.64 13.32 14.25
C ILE A 481 -8.44 14.24 14.47
N PHE A 482 -7.40 13.76 15.15
CA PHE A 482 -6.18 14.51 15.39
C PHE A 482 -5.52 14.92 14.07
N LEU A 483 -5.37 13.98 13.13
CA LEU A 483 -4.83 14.23 11.80
C LEU A 483 -5.63 15.32 11.08
N ARG A 484 -6.96 15.27 11.15
CA ARG A 484 -7.82 16.29 10.50
C ARG A 484 -7.56 17.69 11.03
N PHE A 485 -7.52 17.85 12.36
CA PHE A 485 -7.24 19.15 12.97
C PHE A 485 -5.81 19.61 12.69
N TYR A 486 -4.84 18.71 12.75
CA TYR A 486 -3.45 18.99 12.44
C TYR A 486 -3.27 19.52 11.01
N LEU A 487 -3.81 18.81 10.00
CA LEU A 487 -3.71 19.23 8.60
C LEU A 487 -4.43 20.55 8.33
N LYS A 488 -5.60 20.77 8.96
CA LYS A 488 -6.32 22.05 8.86
C LYS A 488 -5.54 23.19 9.49
N MET A 489 -4.89 22.96 10.64
CA MET A 489 -4.04 23.94 11.30
C MET A 489 -2.80 24.27 10.45
N GLN A 490 -2.17 23.27 9.84
CA GLN A 490 -1.01 23.49 8.96
C GLN A 490 -1.38 24.29 7.72
N ASN A 491 -2.52 24.01 7.09
CA ASN A 491 -3.02 24.83 5.97
C ASN A 491 -3.26 26.28 6.40
N LYS A 492 -3.89 26.51 7.56
CA LYS A 492 -4.13 27.86 8.09
C LYS A 492 -2.82 28.60 8.42
N LYS A 493 -1.83 27.89 8.98
CA LYS A 493 -0.49 28.45 9.25
C LYS A 493 0.19 28.88 7.95
N LYS A 494 0.10 28.08 6.89
CA LYS A 494 0.63 28.43 5.57
C LYS A 494 -0.11 29.58 4.91
N ASP A 495 -1.43 29.65 5.06
CA ASP A 495 -2.21 30.81 4.60
C ASP A 495 -1.75 32.11 5.25
N GLN A 496 -1.46 32.06 6.55
CA GLN A 496 -0.96 33.21 7.29
C GLN A 496 0.43 33.63 6.80
N ILE A 497 1.36 32.68 6.64
CA ILE A 497 2.72 32.95 6.14
C ILE A 497 2.68 33.52 4.72
N ALA A 498 1.85 32.96 3.83
CA ALA A 498 1.72 33.44 2.45
C ALA A 498 1.17 34.88 2.40
N ARG A 499 0.18 35.21 3.24
CA ARG A 499 -0.37 36.56 3.38
C ARG A 499 0.65 37.54 3.94
N GLU A 500 1.40 37.15 4.97
CA GLU A 500 2.45 37.99 5.60
C GLU A 500 3.62 38.25 4.64
N ALA A 501 3.95 37.30 3.76
CA ALA A 501 5.02 37.42 2.78
C ALA A 501 4.60 38.14 1.48
N GLY A 502 3.33 38.51 1.30
CA GLY A 502 2.82 39.11 0.06
C GLY A 502 2.92 38.20 -1.17
N LEU A 503 3.03 36.88 -0.96
CA LEU A 503 3.18 35.87 -2.00
C LEU A 503 1.78 35.39 -2.46
N GLU A 504 1.02 36.27 -3.12
CA GLU A 504 -0.30 35.91 -3.68
C GLU A 504 -0.20 35.14 -5.01
N ASP A 505 0.89 35.31 -5.76
CA ASP A 505 1.07 34.64 -7.05
C ASP A 505 1.80 33.30 -6.93
N SER A 506 1.09 32.25 -7.36
CA SER A 506 1.60 30.89 -7.55
C SER A 506 2.59 30.88 -8.74
N SER A 507 3.79 31.40 -8.54
CA SER A 507 4.85 31.15 -9.50
C SER A 507 5.25 29.67 -9.37
N LEU A 508 4.99 28.88 -10.41
CA LEU A 508 5.45 27.49 -10.56
C LEU A 508 6.99 27.37 -10.62
N SER A 509 7.71 28.47 -10.35
CA SER A 509 9.18 28.61 -10.42
C SER A 509 9.91 27.64 -9.49
N HIS A 510 9.34 27.33 -8.32
CA HIS A 510 9.91 26.37 -7.35
C HIS A 510 9.26 24.98 -7.41
N ALA A 511 8.38 24.69 -8.38
CA ALA A 511 7.69 23.39 -8.48
C ALA A 511 8.64 22.22 -8.76
N PHE A 512 9.84 22.49 -9.28
CA PHE A 512 10.88 21.51 -9.58
C PHE A 512 11.90 21.33 -8.44
N GLU A 513 11.84 22.13 -7.38
CA GLU A 513 12.68 21.93 -6.21
C GLU A 513 12.09 20.84 -5.31
N ASP A 514 12.93 19.87 -4.93
CA ASP A 514 12.60 18.77 -4.00
C ASP A 514 12.46 19.29 -2.56
N ARG A 515 11.45 20.14 -2.34
CA ARG A 515 11.04 20.68 -1.05
C ARG A 515 10.05 19.75 -0.38
N THR A 516 10.14 19.62 0.94
CA THR A 516 9.17 18.84 1.71
C THR A 516 7.81 19.53 1.75
N ASP A 517 6.78 18.78 2.15
CA ASP A 517 5.46 19.37 2.36
C ASP A 517 5.49 20.49 3.41
N GLN A 518 6.39 20.47 4.40
CA GLN A 518 6.49 21.56 5.38
C GLN A 518 7.24 22.79 4.83
N GLU A 519 8.27 22.57 4.01
CA GLU A 519 9.05 23.64 3.36
C GLU A 519 8.27 24.38 2.28
N ASN A 520 7.38 23.69 1.56
CA ASN A 520 6.63 24.30 0.48
C ASN A 520 5.38 25.05 1.01
N ILE A 521 5.45 26.39 1.03
CA ILE A 521 4.36 27.28 1.48
C ILE A 521 3.09 27.11 0.63
N HIS A 522 3.23 26.83 -0.68
CA HIS A 522 2.10 26.62 -1.58
C HIS A 522 1.51 25.20 -1.50
N PHE A 523 2.18 24.25 -0.83
CA PHE A 523 1.67 22.89 -0.66
C PHE A 523 0.45 22.85 0.27
N ARG A 524 -0.66 22.31 -0.23
CA ARG A 524 -1.92 22.19 0.50
C ARG A 524 -2.20 20.76 0.92
N TYR A 525 -2.35 20.57 2.22
CA TYR A 525 -2.75 19.29 2.79
C TYR A 525 -4.23 19.03 2.52
N ILE A 526 -4.56 17.79 2.16
CA ILE A 526 -5.94 17.34 2.00
C ILE A 526 -6.37 16.64 3.28
N TYR A 527 -7.59 16.89 3.75
CA TYR A 527 -8.12 16.38 5.01
C TYR A 527 -9.53 15.79 4.87
#